data_AF-A0A8J8HKM1-F1
#
_entry.id   AF-A0A8J8HKM1-F1
#
_cell.length_a   1.000
_cell.length_b   1.000
_cell.length_c   1.000
_cell.angle_alpha   90.00
_cell.angle_beta   90.00
_cell.angle_gamma   90.00
#
_symmetry.space_group_name_H-M   'P 1'
#
loop_
_entity.id
_entity.type
_entity.pdbx_description
1 polymer ?
#
loop_
_entity_poly.entity_id
_entity_poly.type
_entity_poly.pdbx_seq_one_letter_code
_entity_poly.pdbx_strand_id
1 'polypeptide(L)'
;MAMFGLKKSKPSEGSELVLAYLEDAQRVRATIFAVDPKGREIPASLVVVTEERVTLGVQGRVMAEKGEPIGLLFYLDGLRLKATGRLQELKTGTLVMELPTAIALAERRKKPRARLNQREGATAIALTGLFEGIGLTGTIDNISEGGMCLKVGRAMNVKTQGPMHMGPNLLSKGEVFMVIKLSKLPKCPLIEVGGVAAHVASEGNGLSVGISFESDKESILGPVKAMVTSRAGSLPTSVPPKVRRQQPKAEPGEPAIELAAPRPVQKKEPDPPPATPPPAVAPDPLAMAPASTPIPEAAPAQPDAANRGSALNRMKKRTRGVLLAMSEGPDREALVGFLAADGYGKIRVAATLTELLDQLDEAQLVFVDGGVVELQGLALASLLRQRLDGEGIPVLLAEASVDAELVLGAQEVGVAQVLVKPYGLDAEFLQMIEGHLGIS
;
A
#
# COMPACT_ATOMS: atom_id res chain seq x y z
N MET A 1 -45.51 -54.79 -10.73
CA MET A 1 -44.81 -53.78 -11.55
C MET A 1 -45.11 -52.40 -10.97
N ALA A 2 -44.18 -51.83 -10.19
CA ALA A 2 -44.34 -50.48 -9.63
C ALA A 2 -43.59 -49.48 -10.53
N MET A 3 -44.34 -48.64 -11.22
CA MET A 3 -43.84 -47.52 -12.02
C MET A 3 -43.45 -46.37 -11.08
N PHE A 4 -42.17 -46.24 -10.76
CA PHE A 4 -41.63 -45.07 -10.06
C PHE A 4 -41.55 -43.89 -11.03
N GLY A 5 -42.56 -43.00 -10.95
CA GLY A 5 -42.45 -41.66 -11.50
C GLY A 5 -41.44 -40.86 -10.69
N LEU A 6 -40.28 -40.56 -11.28
CA LEU A 6 -39.34 -39.56 -10.77
C LEU A 6 -40.04 -38.20 -10.76
N LYS A 7 -40.59 -37.83 -9.60
CA LYS A 7 -40.99 -36.44 -9.33
C LYS A 7 -39.72 -35.59 -9.41
N LYS A 8 -39.57 -34.82 -10.50
CA LYS A 8 -38.65 -33.68 -10.53
C LYS A 8 -39.01 -32.79 -9.33
N SER A 9 -38.14 -32.75 -8.34
CA SER A 9 -38.28 -31.87 -7.18
C SER A 9 -38.37 -30.45 -7.70
N LYS A 10 -39.43 -29.72 -7.30
CA LYS A 10 -39.53 -28.28 -7.58
C LYS A 10 -38.24 -27.60 -7.11
N PRO A 11 -37.61 -26.73 -7.93
CA PRO A 11 -36.47 -25.94 -7.48
C PRO A 11 -36.89 -25.17 -6.22
N SER A 12 -36.10 -25.25 -5.16
CA SER A 12 -36.33 -24.44 -3.97
C SER A 12 -36.16 -22.96 -4.34
N GLU A 13 -36.86 -22.03 -3.67
CA GLU A 13 -36.72 -20.58 -3.94
C GLU A 13 -35.25 -20.11 -3.92
N GLY A 14 -34.41 -20.75 -3.09
CA GLY A 14 -32.97 -20.50 -3.05
C GLY A 14 -32.22 -20.90 -4.33
N SER A 15 -32.64 -21.97 -5.02
CA SER A 15 -32.01 -22.42 -6.26
C SER A 15 -32.35 -21.53 -7.47
N GLU A 16 -33.56 -20.96 -7.51
CA GLU A 16 -33.93 -19.99 -8.57
C GLU A 16 -33.13 -18.69 -8.45
N LEU A 17 -32.90 -18.23 -7.22
CA LEU A 17 -32.06 -17.07 -6.94
C LEU A 17 -30.61 -17.32 -7.38
N VAL A 18 -30.04 -18.47 -7.02
CA VAL A 18 -28.67 -18.86 -7.42
C VAL A 18 -28.54 -18.87 -8.94
N LEU A 19 -29.50 -19.47 -9.65
CA LEU A 19 -29.52 -19.50 -11.11
C LEU A 19 -29.57 -18.09 -11.70
N ALA A 20 -30.44 -17.21 -11.19
CA ALA A 20 -30.55 -15.84 -11.68
C ALA A 20 -29.20 -15.08 -11.56
N TYR A 21 -28.48 -15.27 -10.45
CA TYR A 21 -27.17 -14.64 -10.26
C TYR A 21 -26.08 -15.24 -11.14
N LEU A 22 -26.04 -16.57 -11.29
CA LEU A 22 -25.01 -17.24 -12.10
C LEU A 22 -25.23 -17.04 -13.61
N GLU A 23 -26.47 -17.09 -14.09
CA GLU A 23 -26.81 -16.80 -15.49
C GLU A 23 -26.44 -15.36 -15.85
N ASP A 24 -26.68 -14.41 -14.96
CA ASP A 24 -26.32 -13.02 -15.20
C ASP A 24 -24.79 -12.80 -15.11
N ALA A 25 -24.12 -13.43 -14.14
CA ALA A 25 -22.66 -13.42 -14.03
C ALA A 25 -22.00 -14.01 -15.29
N GLN A 26 -22.56 -15.07 -15.87
CA GLN A 26 -22.11 -15.63 -17.14
C GLN A 26 -22.29 -14.63 -18.29
N ARG A 27 -23.47 -13.98 -18.36
CA ARG A 27 -23.80 -13.01 -19.41
C ARG A 27 -22.85 -11.81 -19.41
N VAL A 28 -22.57 -11.23 -18.24
CA VAL A 28 -21.68 -10.06 -18.13
C VAL A 28 -20.20 -10.43 -18.07
N ARG A 29 -19.87 -11.72 -18.15
CA ARG A 29 -18.51 -12.26 -17.98
C ARG A 29 -17.85 -11.72 -16.70
N ALA A 30 -18.57 -11.84 -15.59
CA ALA A 30 -18.11 -11.43 -14.28
C ALA A 30 -16.76 -12.10 -13.92
N THR A 31 -15.98 -11.45 -13.06
CA THR A 31 -14.76 -12.05 -12.49
C THR A 31 -15.15 -13.11 -11.47
N ILE A 32 -14.71 -14.35 -11.68
CA ILE A 32 -15.07 -15.52 -10.87
C ILE A 32 -13.81 -16.23 -10.41
N PHE A 33 -13.84 -16.73 -9.19
CA PHE A 33 -12.80 -17.56 -8.60
C PHE A 33 -13.43 -18.85 -8.07
N ALA A 34 -12.82 -19.98 -8.41
CA ALA A 34 -13.05 -21.24 -7.74
C ALA A 34 -12.19 -21.26 -6.46
N VAL A 35 -12.80 -21.54 -5.32
CA VAL A 35 -12.13 -21.65 -4.02
C VAL A 35 -12.03 -23.13 -3.69
N ASP A 36 -10.81 -23.65 -3.67
CA ASP A 36 -10.58 -25.05 -3.29
C ASP A 36 -10.85 -25.29 -1.79
N PRO A 37 -10.91 -26.55 -1.31
CA PRO A 37 -11.11 -26.86 0.11
C PRO A 37 -10.01 -26.29 1.02
N LYS A 38 -8.85 -25.96 0.47
CA LYS A 38 -7.71 -25.33 1.17
C LYS A 38 -7.81 -23.80 1.19
N GLY A 39 -8.86 -23.22 0.61
CA GLY A 39 -9.11 -21.79 0.58
C GLY A 39 -8.34 -21.02 -0.49
N ARG A 40 -7.71 -21.69 -1.45
CA ARG A 40 -7.00 -21.03 -2.57
C ARG A 40 -8.00 -20.55 -3.60
N GLU A 41 -7.89 -19.27 -3.96
CA GLU A 41 -8.71 -18.64 -5.00
C GLU A 41 -8.04 -18.85 -6.37
N ILE A 42 -8.72 -19.56 -7.27
CA ILE A 42 -8.24 -19.91 -8.60
C ILE A 42 -9.12 -19.20 -9.63
N PRO A 43 -8.57 -18.35 -10.52
CA PRO A 43 -9.35 -17.66 -11.54
C PRO A 43 -10.15 -18.64 -12.40
N ALA A 44 -11.43 -18.33 -12.59
CA ALA A 44 -12.39 -19.17 -13.29
C ALA A 44 -13.32 -18.33 -14.17
N SER A 45 -13.96 -19.00 -15.13
CA SER A 45 -14.99 -18.42 -16.01
C SER A 45 -16.18 -19.36 -16.08
N LEU A 46 -17.41 -18.82 -16.06
CA LEU A 46 -18.62 -19.63 -16.24
C LEU A 46 -18.76 -20.03 -17.70
N VAL A 47 -18.72 -21.33 -17.96
CA VAL A 47 -18.88 -21.91 -19.32
C VAL A 47 -20.33 -22.28 -19.55
N VAL A 48 -20.95 -22.98 -18.60
CA VAL A 48 -22.35 -23.41 -18.67
C VAL A 48 -22.99 -23.35 -17.29
N VAL A 49 -24.21 -22.83 -17.22
CA VAL A 49 -25.06 -22.85 -16.01
C VAL A 49 -26.33 -23.60 -16.34
N THR A 50 -26.63 -24.68 -15.62
CA THR A 50 -27.90 -25.41 -15.71
C THR A 50 -28.52 -25.58 -14.33
N GLU A 51 -29.76 -26.07 -14.28
CA GLU A 51 -30.50 -26.30 -13.03
C GLU A 51 -29.87 -27.37 -12.12
N GLU A 52 -29.01 -28.23 -12.68
CA GLU A 52 -28.38 -29.34 -11.96
C GLU A 52 -26.89 -29.10 -11.70
N ARG A 53 -26.20 -28.39 -12.60
CA ARG A 53 -24.74 -28.27 -12.58
C ARG A 53 -24.25 -26.94 -13.13
N VAL A 54 -23.06 -26.57 -12.66
CA VAL A 54 -22.30 -25.42 -13.11
C VAL A 54 -20.96 -25.91 -13.65
N THR A 55 -20.63 -25.50 -14.87
CA THR A 55 -19.35 -25.80 -15.52
C THR A 55 -18.49 -24.55 -15.58
N LEU A 56 -17.28 -24.64 -15.04
CA LEU A 56 -16.29 -23.59 -14.98
C LEU A 56 -15.07 -23.96 -15.82
N GLY A 57 -14.53 -22.99 -16.55
CA GLY A 57 -13.19 -23.05 -17.11
C GLY A 57 -12.23 -22.42 -16.11
N VAL A 58 -11.25 -23.20 -15.61
CA VAL A 58 -10.29 -22.76 -14.58
C VAL A 58 -8.91 -22.53 -15.17
N GLN A 59 -8.26 -21.45 -14.75
CA GLN A 59 -6.89 -21.10 -15.16
C GLN A 59 -5.91 -21.47 -14.06
N GLY A 60 -5.71 -22.77 -13.83
CA GLY A 60 -4.79 -23.28 -12.82
C GLY A 60 -5.13 -24.68 -12.33
N ARG A 61 -4.30 -25.18 -11.41
CA ARG A 61 -4.52 -26.49 -10.77
C ARG A 61 -5.45 -26.34 -9.57
N VAL A 62 -6.59 -27.02 -9.62
CA VAL A 62 -7.53 -27.12 -8.49
C VAL A 62 -7.15 -28.33 -7.66
N MET A 63 -6.91 -28.13 -6.37
CA MET A 63 -6.56 -29.19 -5.42
C MET A 63 -7.83 -29.65 -4.70
N ALA A 64 -8.68 -30.40 -5.41
CA ALA A 64 -9.93 -30.93 -4.87
C ALA A 64 -10.25 -32.30 -5.47
N GLU A 65 -10.90 -33.14 -4.68
CA GLU A 65 -11.37 -34.46 -5.06
C GLU A 65 -12.87 -34.48 -5.38
N LYS A 66 -13.29 -35.46 -6.17
CA LYS A 66 -14.71 -35.64 -6.50
C LYS A 66 -15.53 -35.82 -5.21
N GLY A 67 -16.58 -35.02 -5.07
CA GLY A 67 -17.47 -34.98 -3.91
C GLY A 67 -17.10 -33.90 -2.89
N GLU A 68 -15.92 -33.29 -2.98
CA GLU A 68 -15.51 -32.24 -2.06
C GLU A 68 -16.25 -30.91 -2.30
N PRO A 69 -16.43 -30.08 -1.26
CA PRO A 69 -17.04 -28.77 -1.39
C PRO A 69 -16.08 -27.80 -2.10
N ILE A 70 -16.52 -27.24 -3.22
CA ILE A 70 -15.86 -26.14 -3.93
C ILE A 70 -16.65 -24.86 -3.66
N GLY A 71 -15.95 -23.81 -3.27
CA GLY A 71 -16.50 -22.46 -3.21
C GLY A 71 -16.47 -21.79 -4.59
N LEU A 72 -17.47 -20.98 -4.87
CA LEU A 72 -17.50 -20.00 -5.94
C LEU A 72 -17.46 -18.62 -5.28
N LEU A 73 -16.55 -17.78 -5.73
CA LEU A 73 -16.49 -16.37 -5.35
C LEU A 73 -16.57 -15.52 -6.60
N PHE A 74 -17.50 -14.58 -6.66
CA PHE A 74 -17.66 -13.74 -7.84
C PHE A 74 -18.17 -12.34 -7.51
N TYR A 75 -17.93 -11.43 -8.45
CA TYR A 75 -18.32 -10.03 -8.34
C TYR A 75 -19.39 -9.69 -9.36
N LEU A 76 -20.61 -9.39 -8.91
CA LEU A 76 -21.73 -9.01 -9.78
C LEU A 76 -22.47 -7.82 -9.17
N ASP A 77 -22.84 -6.84 -9.99
CA ASP A 77 -23.58 -5.64 -9.56
C ASP A 77 -22.93 -4.88 -8.38
N GLY A 78 -21.59 -4.92 -8.30
CA GLY A 78 -20.83 -4.33 -7.20
C GLY A 78 -20.81 -5.17 -5.90
N LEU A 79 -21.45 -6.34 -5.89
CA LEU A 79 -21.52 -7.25 -4.75
C LEU A 79 -20.48 -8.35 -4.86
N ARG A 80 -19.83 -8.68 -3.73
CA ARG A 80 -19.01 -9.89 -3.59
C ARG A 80 -19.89 -11.02 -3.11
N LEU A 81 -20.17 -11.98 -3.97
CA LEU A 81 -21.03 -13.12 -3.69
C LEU A 81 -20.20 -14.38 -3.52
N LYS A 82 -20.63 -15.26 -2.60
CA LYS A 82 -20.08 -16.59 -2.43
C LYS A 82 -21.19 -17.62 -2.52
N ALA A 83 -20.92 -18.70 -3.24
CA ALA A 83 -21.75 -19.89 -3.28
C ALA A 83 -20.87 -21.11 -3.02
N THR A 84 -21.43 -22.20 -2.52
CA THR A 84 -20.68 -23.45 -2.30
C THR A 84 -21.46 -24.60 -2.91
N GLY A 85 -20.79 -25.45 -3.67
CA GLY A 85 -21.40 -26.67 -4.23
C GLY A 85 -20.40 -27.82 -4.21
N ARG A 86 -20.87 -29.03 -4.52
CA ARG A 86 -20.02 -30.23 -4.51
C ARG A 86 -19.41 -30.47 -5.88
N LEU A 87 -18.13 -30.83 -5.90
CA LEU A 87 -17.41 -31.16 -7.12
C LEU A 87 -17.91 -32.50 -7.69
N GLN A 88 -18.40 -32.52 -8.93
CA GLN A 88 -18.80 -33.76 -9.60
C GLN A 88 -17.71 -34.31 -10.50
N GLU A 89 -17.03 -33.43 -11.24
CA GLU A 89 -16.00 -33.81 -12.19
C GLU A 89 -14.91 -32.75 -12.25
N LEU A 90 -13.65 -33.20 -12.25
CA LEU A 90 -12.50 -32.35 -12.47
C LEU A 90 -11.72 -32.89 -13.67
N LYS A 91 -11.67 -32.10 -14.74
CA LYS A 91 -10.88 -32.35 -15.95
C LYS A 91 -9.84 -31.25 -16.09
N THR A 92 -8.82 -31.47 -16.92
CA THR A 92 -7.77 -30.47 -17.17
C THR A 92 -8.40 -29.16 -17.65
N GLY A 93 -8.32 -28.11 -16.82
CA GLY A 93 -8.87 -26.78 -17.12
C GLY A 93 -10.39 -26.65 -17.02
N THR A 94 -11.13 -27.71 -16.66
CA THR A 94 -12.60 -27.68 -16.55
C THR A 94 -13.08 -28.29 -15.23
N LEU A 95 -13.93 -27.56 -14.52
CA LEU A 95 -14.52 -27.98 -13.26
C LEU A 95 -16.03 -28.05 -13.40
N VAL A 96 -16.62 -29.21 -13.10
CA VAL A 96 -18.07 -29.40 -13.06
C VAL A 96 -18.49 -29.62 -11.62
N MET A 97 -19.39 -28.78 -11.13
CA MET A 97 -19.94 -28.88 -9.78
C MET A 97 -21.46 -28.87 -9.81
N GLU A 98 -22.06 -29.34 -8.73
CA GLU A 98 -23.49 -29.21 -8.49
C GLU A 98 -23.90 -27.75 -8.38
N LEU A 99 -25.13 -27.44 -8.81
CA LEU A 99 -25.71 -26.13 -8.57
C LEU A 99 -25.70 -25.83 -7.06
N PRO A 100 -25.09 -24.72 -6.62
CA PRO A 100 -25.12 -24.33 -5.23
C PRO A 100 -26.56 -24.17 -4.72
N THR A 101 -26.84 -24.66 -3.52
CA THR A 101 -28.18 -24.58 -2.92
C THR A 101 -28.53 -23.18 -2.41
N ALA A 102 -27.50 -22.37 -2.12
CA ALA A 102 -27.64 -21.00 -1.66
C ALA A 102 -26.47 -20.14 -2.13
N ILE A 103 -26.76 -18.84 -2.25
CA ILE A 103 -25.79 -17.79 -2.47
C ILE A 103 -25.81 -16.86 -1.26
N ALA A 104 -24.64 -16.42 -0.82
CA ALA A 104 -24.49 -15.52 0.30
C ALA A 104 -23.65 -14.31 -0.11
N LEU A 105 -23.87 -13.18 0.56
CA LEU A 105 -22.94 -12.07 0.50
C LEU A 105 -21.66 -12.47 1.23
N ALA A 106 -20.54 -12.37 0.52
CA ALA A 106 -19.20 -12.50 1.10
C ALA A 106 -18.54 -11.13 1.30
N GLU A 107 -19.36 -10.08 1.41
CA GLU A 107 -18.88 -8.74 1.70
C GLU A 107 -18.31 -8.69 3.12
N ARG A 108 -17.01 -8.44 3.22
CA ARG A 108 -16.29 -8.36 4.50
C ARG A 108 -16.19 -6.92 4.98
N ARG A 109 -16.58 -5.95 4.15
CA ARG A 109 -16.40 -4.52 4.42
C ARG A 109 -17.49 -4.07 5.40
N LYS A 110 -17.05 -3.36 6.44
CA LYS A 110 -17.96 -2.73 7.41
C LYS A 110 -18.44 -1.35 6.94
N LYS A 111 -17.75 -0.73 5.98
CA LYS A 111 -17.94 0.65 5.52
C LYS A 111 -18.02 0.70 3.98
N PRO A 112 -18.97 1.45 3.39
CA PRO A 112 -19.11 1.58 1.93
C PRO A 112 -17.89 2.28 1.33
N ARG A 113 -17.61 2.02 0.05
CA ARG A 113 -16.50 2.63 -0.72
C ARG A 113 -17.06 3.29 -1.97
N ALA A 114 -16.65 4.53 -2.23
CA ALA A 114 -16.86 5.17 -3.51
C ALA A 114 -15.73 4.80 -4.47
N ARG A 115 -16.08 4.36 -5.68
CA ARG A 115 -15.12 4.26 -6.78
C ARG A 115 -14.92 5.63 -7.40
N LEU A 116 -13.68 5.95 -7.73
CA LEU A 116 -13.32 7.20 -8.38
C LEU A 116 -12.87 6.89 -9.81
N ASN A 117 -13.39 7.66 -10.76
CA ASN A 117 -13.00 7.50 -12.16
C ASN A 117 -11.68 8.24 -12.40
N GLN A 118 -10.82 7.71 -13.29
CA GLN A 118 -9.55 8.37 -13.63
C GLN A 118 -9.74 9.81 -14.16
N ARG A 119 -10.88 10.10 -14.80
CA ARG A 119 -11.22 11.45 -15.28
C ARG A 119 -11.42 12.47 -14.18
N GLU A 120 -11.72 12.02 -12.95
CA GLU A 120 -11.88 12.90 -11.79
C GLU A 120 -10.52 13.39 -11.25
N GLY A 121 -9.42 12.73 -11.65
CA GLY A 121 -8.07 13.20 -11.32
C GLY A 121 -7.70 13.13 -9.85
N ALA A 122 -8.42 12.34 -9.04
CA ALA A 122 -8.14 12.14 -7.63
C ALA A 122 -6.79 11.45 -7.43
N THR A 123 -5.90 12.09 -6.68
CA THR A 123 -4.54 11.62 -6.46
C THR A 123 -4.21 11.57 -4.97
N ALA A 124 -3.32 10.65 -4.60
CA ALA A 124 -2.75 10.64 -3.26
C ALA A 124 -1.22 10.59 -3.32
N ILE A 125 -0.60 11.23 -2.34
CA ILE A 125 0.82 11.10 -2.00
C ILE A 125 0.87 10.47 -0.61
N ALA A 126 1.60 9.37 -0.45
CA ALA A 126 1.74 8.67 0.82
C ALA A 126 3.23 8.48 1.14
N LEU A 127 3.65 8.91 2.33
CA LEU A 127 5.05 8.87 2.78
C LEU A 127 5.15 8.03 4.05
N THR A 128 6.05 7.05 4.06
CA THR A 128 6.31 6.23 5.26
C THR A 128 7.11 7.00 6.32
N GLY A 129 7.86 8.02 5.90
CA GLY A 129 8.61 8.91 6.78
C GLY A 129 8.84 10.27 6.12
N LEU A 130 9.20 11.27 6.92
CA LEU A 130 9.40 12.64 6.46
C LEU A 130 10.76 12.86 5.78
N PHE A 131 11.80 12.15 6.23
CA PHE A 131 13.19 12.33 5.75
C PHE A 131 13.78 11.06 5.13
N GLU A 132 13.25 9.91 5.50
CA GLU A 132 13.67 8.61 4.96
C GLU A 132 12.48 7.67 4.80
N GLY A 133 12.68 6.62 4.01
CA GLY A 133 11.65 5.65 3.67
C GLY A 133 11.15 5.78 2.23
N ILE A 134 9.88 5.44 2.04
CA ILE A 134 9.25 5.24 0.73
C ILE A 134 8.13 6.26 0.54
N GLY A 135 8.22 6.99 -0.57
CA GLY A 135 7.18 7.87 -1.06
C GLY A 135 6.43 7.22 -2.21
N LEU A 136 5.11 7.17 -2.10
CA LEU A 136 4.21 6.71 -3.15
C LEU A 136 3.41 7.88 -3.69
N THR A 137 3.26 7.95 -5.00
CA THR A 137 2.34 8.89 -5.66
C THR A 137 1.51 8.13 -6.68
N GLY A 138 0.20 8.40 -6.72
CA GLY A 138 -0.69 7.67 -7.61
C GLY A 138 -2.10 8.21 -7.67
N THR A 139 -2.94 7.51 -8.44
CA THR A 139 -4.36 7.80 -8.57
C THR A 139 -5.17 6.96 -7.58
N ILE A 140 -6.20 7.54 -6.98
CA ILE A 140 -7.09 6.84 -6.06
C ILE A 140 -8.14 6.08 -6.89
N ASP A 141 -8.18 4.76 -6.76
CA ASP A 141 -9.17 3.92 -7.45
C ASP A 141 -10.49 3.86 -6.67
N ASN A 142 -10.40 3.70 -5.36
CA ASN A 142 -11.56 3.71 -4.47
C ASN A 142 -11.20 4.25 -3.08
N ILE A 143 -12.19 4.79 -2.38
CA ILE A 143 -12.02 5.42 -1.06
C ILE A 143 -13.25 5.17 -0.18
N SER A 144 -13.04 5.01 1.12
CA SER A 144 -14.06 5.04 2.17
C SER A 144 -13.64 5.97 3.31
N GLU A 145 -14.52 6.15 4.29
CA GLU A 145 -14.19 6.86 5.54
C GLU A 145 -13.10 6.17 6.38
N GLY A 146 -12.69 4.94 6.03
CA GLY A 146 -11.70 4.16 6.80
C GLY A 146 -10.45 3.78 6.02
N GLY A 147 -10.34 4.17 4.75
CA GLY A 147 -9.16 3.86 3.94
C GLY A 147 -9.35 4.12 2.46
N MET A 148 -8.30 3.91 1.68
CA MET A 148 -8.31 4.06 0.23
C MET A 148 -7.56 2.94 -0.46
N CYS A 149 -7.73 2.85 -1.78
CA CYS A 149 -6.92 2.05 -2.68
C CYS A 149 -6.18 2.98 -3.63
N LEU A 150 -4.85 2.98 -3.53
CA LEU A 150 -3.95 3.79 -4.34
C LEU A 150 -3.37 2.92 -5.46
N LYS A 151 -3.62 3.32 -6.70
CA LYS A 151 -2.88 2.78 -7.84
C LYS A 151 -1.60 3.58 -8.00
N VAL A 152 -0.47 2.97 -7.65
CA VAL A 152 0.84 3.61 -7.61
C VAL A 152 1.29 3.90 -9.03
N GLY A 153 1.51 5.19 -9.33
CA GLY A 153 2.09 5.64 -10.60
C GLY A 153 3.59 5.85 -10.50
N ARG A 154 4.09 6.24 -9.31
CA ARG A 154 5.50 6.43 -9.02
C ARG A 154 5.80 6.04 -7.57
N ALA A 155 6.91 5.34 -7.39
CA ALA A 155 7.54 5.13 -6.09
C ALA A 155 8.88 5.87 -6.06
N MET A 156 9.23 6.45 -4.93
CA MET A 156 10.49 7.16 -4.73
C MET A 156 11.06 6.89 -3.34
N ASN A 157 12.38 6.91 -3.23
CA ASN A 157 13.05 6.91 -1.95
C ASN A 157 12.99 8.35 -1.40
N VAL A 158 12.48 8.54 -0.18
CA VAL A 158 12.26 9.88 0.40
C VAL A 158 13.60 10.61 0.60
N LYS A 159 14.66 9.89 0.98
CA LYS A 159 15.98 10.45 1.26
C LYS A 159 16.71 10.90 -0.01
N THR A 160 16.68 10.08 -1.06
CA THR A 160 17.44 10.35 -2.29
C THR A 160 16.61 10.95 -3.41
N GLN A 161 15.29 11.02 -3.26
CA GLN A 161 14.30 11.35 -4.30
C GLN A 161 14.37 10.47 -5.57
N GLY A 162 15.20 9.42 -5.53
CA GLY A 162 15.42 8.51 -6.64
C GLY A 162 14.18 7.64 -6.88
N PRO A 163 13.85 7.33 -8.15
CA PRO A 163 12.76 6.41 -8.46
C PRO A 163 13.06 5.01 -7.88
N MET A 164 12.04 4.37 -7.33
CA MET A 164 12.13 2.99 -6.84
C MET A 164 11.40 2.03 -7.77
N HIS A 165 11.88 0.79 -7.81
CA HIS A 165 11.23 -0.26 -8.58
C HIS A 165 9.87 -0.62 -7.94
N MET A 166 8.80 -0.54 -8.73
CA MET A 166 7.44 -0.84 -8.29
C MET A 166 7.17 -2.35 -8.30
N GLY A 167 7.78 -3.06 -7.35
CA GLY A 167 7.55 -4.48 -7.13
C GLY A 167 6.60 -4.74 -5.95
N PRO A 168 6.07 -5.97 -5.82
CA PRO A 168 5.25 -6.38 -4.68
C PRO A 168 5.99 -6.31 -3.34
N ASN A 169 7.33 -6.32 -3.37
CA ASN A 169 8.20 -6.22 -2.19
C ASN A 169 8.55 -4.76 -1.84
N LEU A 170 8.02 -3.77 -2.56
CA LEU A 170 8.29 -2.37 -2.27
C LEU A 170 7.79 -1.98 -0.89
N LEU A 171 6.61 -2.49 -0.47
CA LEU A 171 6.05 -2.26 0.85
C LEU A 171 5.59 -3.56 1.47
N SER A 172 5.65 -3.60 2.80
CA SER A 172 5.09 -4.68 3.59
C SER A 172 3.70 -4.32 4.10
N LYS A 173 2.86 -5.34 4.28
CA LYS A 173 1.59 -5.17 5.01
C LYS A 173 1.90 -4.75 6.45
N GLY A 174 1.22 -3.73 6.94
CA GLY A 174 1.43 -3.17 8.28
C GLY A 174 2.37 -1.97 8.31
N GLU A 175 2.97 -1.60 7.18
CA GLU A 175 3.85 -0.44 7.09
C GLU A 175 3.07 0.86 7.30
N VAL A 176 3.60 1.73 8.15
CA VAL A 176 2.94 2.96 8.58
C VAL A 176 3.30 4.09 7.63
N PHE A 177 2.29 4.81 7.18
CA PHE A 177 2.40 6.07 6.45
C PHE A 177 2.15 7.20 7.43
N MET A 178 3.20 7.96 7.75
CA MET A 178 3.09 9.13 8.61
C MET A 178 2.24 10.23 7.97
N VAL A 179 2.35 10.39 6.65
CA VAL A 179 1.62 11.42 5.91
C VAL A 179 0.99 10.83 4.66
N ILE A 180 -0.32 11.01 4.54
CA ILE A 180 -1.10 10.69 3.34
C ILE A 180 -1.88 11.94 2.95
N LYS A 181 -1.49 12.54 1.84
CA LYS A 181 -2.10 13.73 1.27
C LYS A 181 -3.07 13.35 0.16
N LEU A 182 -4.34 13.54 0.43
CA LEU A 182 -5.45 13.38 -0.49
C LEU A 182 -5.70 14.67 -1.26
N SER A 183 -5.61 14.61 -2.58
CA SER A 183 -5.76 15.78 -3.46
C SER A 183 -6.77 15.53 -4.57
N LYS A 184 -7.43 16.60 -5.02
CA LYS A 184 -8.38 16.59 -6.14
C LYS A 184 -9.56 15.63 -5.92
N LEU A 185 -9.96 15.42 -4.66
CA LEU A 185 -11.17 14.67 -4.34
C LEU A 185 -12.42 15.51 -4.66
N PRO A 186 -13.43 14.95 -5.33
CA PRO A 186 -14.64 15.68 -5.69
C PRO A 186 -15.36 16.28 -4.48
N LYS A 187 -15.48 17.61 -4.44
CA LYS A 187 -16.16 18.37 -3.36
C LYS A 187 -15.53 18.16 -1.97
N CYS A 188 -14.27 17.73 -1.91
CA CYS A 188 -13.52 17.65 -0.66
C CYS A 188 -12.35 18.64 -0.69
N PRO A 189 -11.99 19.24 0.45
CA PRO A 189 -10.74 19.99 0.57
C PRO A 189 -9.54 19.05 0.45
N LEU A 190 -8.35 19.63 0.42
CA LEU A 190 -7.12 18.89 0.62
C LEU A 190 -7.12 18.29 2.03
N ILE A 191 -6.85 17.00 2.14
CA ILE A 191 -6.93 16.26 3.41
C ILE A 191 -5.60 15.56 3.65
N GLU A 192 -5.07 15.70 4.86
CA GLU A 192 -3.83 15.06 5.29
C GLU A 192 -4.13 14.18 6.51
N VAL A 193 -3.77 12.90 6.42
CA VAL A 193 -4.03 11.87 7.46
C VAL A 193 -2.88 10.87 7.50
N GLY A 194 -2.70 10.18 8.64
CA GLY A 194 -1.85 9.00 8.72
C GLY A 194 -2.60 7.73 8.31
N GLY A 195 -1.87 6.64 8.12
CA GLY A 195 -2.48 5.35 7.81
C GLY A 195 -1.51 4.19 7.76
N VAL A 196 -2.04 2.99 7.51
CA VAL A 196 -1.27 1.74 7.50
C VAL A 196 -1.57 0.94 6.24
N ALA A 197 -0.54 0.39 5.61
CA ALA A 197 -0.65 -0.50 4.46
C ALA A 197 -1.44 -1.77 4.83
N ALA A 198 -2.69 -1.88 4.39
CA ALA A 198 -3.56 -3.02 4.66
C ALA A 198 -3.31 -4.19 3.70
N HIS A 199 -2.99 -3.91 2.45
CA HIS A 199 -2.56 -4.90 1.46
C HIS A 199 -1.80 -4.24 0.31
N VAL A 200 -0.93 -5.03 -0.32
CA VAL A 200 -0.16 -4.66 -1.50
C VAL A 200 -0.44 -5.74 -2.56
N ALA A 201 -0.85 -5.34 -3.75
CA ALA A 201 -1.17 -6.23 -4.85
C ALA A 201 -0.46 -5.76 -6.13
N SER A 202 0.13 -6.70 -6.86
CA SER A 202 0.66 -6.44 -8.20
C SER A 202 -0.44 -6.76 -9.21
N GLU A 203 -0.95 -5.74 -9.90
CA GLU A 203 -1.98 -5.89 -10.94
C GLU A 203 -1.38 -5.53 -12.31
N GLY A 204 -1.02 -6.55 -13.09
CA GLY A 204 -0.35 -6.37 -14.37
C GLY A 204 1.01 -5.70 -14.22
N ASN A 205 1.20 -4.56 -14.91
CA ASN A 205 2.42 -3.73 -14.85
C ASN A 205 2.39 -2.66 -13.74
N GLY A 206 1.43 -2.69 -12.82
CA GLY A 206 1.26 -1.68 -11.78
C GLY A 206 1.16 -2.26 -10.37
N LEU A 207 1.49 -1.42 -9.38
CA LEU A 207 1.34 -1.73 -7.97
C LEU A 207 0.07 -1.05 -7.44
N SER A 208 -0.77 -1.81 -6.73
CA SER A 208 -1.95 -1.32 -6.05
C SER A 208 -1.77 -1.50 -4.54
N VAL A 209 -1.95 -0.42 -3.78
CA VAL A 209 -1.75 -0.40 -2.32
C VAL A 209 -3.05 0.02 -1.65
N GLY A 210 -3.63 -0.85 -0.85
CA GLY A 210 -4.74 -0.48 0.02
C GLY A 210 -4.24 0.03 1.35
N ILE A 211 -4.65 1.23 1.73
CA ILE A 211 -4.22 1.92 2.95
C ILE A 211 -5.44 2.11 3.85
N SER A 212 -5.33 1.74 5.12
CA SER A 212 -6.33 2.03 6.16
C SER A 212 -5.96 3.33 6.86
N PHE A 213 -6.90 4.24 7.07
CA PHE A 213 -6.64 5.48 7.81
C PHE A 213 -6.56 5.25 9.32
N GLU A 214 -5.81 6.11 10.01
CA GLU A 214 -5.78 6.13 11.47
C GLU A 214 -7.11 6.64 12.06
N SER A 215 -7.52 6.05 13.18
CA SER A 215 -8.83 6.29 13.80
C SER A 215 -8.91 7.60 14.59
N ASP A 216 -7.78 8.17 14.98
CA ASP A 216 -7.68 9.44 15.71
C ASP A 216 -7.97 10.68 14.83
N LYS A 217 -7.96 10.51 13.49
CA LYS A 217 -8.24 11.58 12.51
C LYS A 217 -9.64 11.50 11.88
N GLU A 218 -10.58 10.77 12.47
CA GLU A 218 -11.94 10.59 11.90
C GLU A 218 -12.69 11.92 11.67
N SER A 219 -12.43 12.97 12.45
CA SER A 219 -13.05 14.29 12.30
C SER A 219 -12.70 14.97 10.97
N ILE A 220 -11.47 14.76 10.47
CA ILE A 220 -10.96 15.36 9.22
C ILE A 220 -11.59 14.66 8.00
N LEU A 221 -12.00 13.40 8.15
CA LEU A 221 -12.57 12.57 7.09
C LEU A 221 -14.09 12.79 6.87
N GLY A 222 -14.72 13.74 7.58
CA GLY A 222 -16.13 14.10 7.40
C GLY A 222 -16.54 14.40 5.95
N PRO A 223 -15.78 15.21 5.18
CA PRO A 223 -16.06 15.46 3.77
C PRO A 223 -15.97 14.19 2.91
N VAL A 224 -15.01 13.29 3.21
CA VAL A 224 -14.87 12.00 2.50
C VAL A 224 -16.08 11.12 2.77
N LYS A 225 -16.55 11.07 4.02
CA LYS A 225 -17.77 10.33 4.39
C LYS A 225 -18.97 10.85 3.61
N ALA A 226 -19.20 12.16 3.58
CA ALA A 226 -20.31 12.77 2.83
C ALA A 226 -20.23 12.45 1.33
N MET A 227 -19.03 12.56 0.73
CA MET A 227 -18.79 12.17 -0.66
C MET A 227 -19.12 10.69 -0.90
N VAL A 228 -18.65 9.80 -0.02
CA VAL A 228 -18.88 8.36 -0.13
C VAL A 228 -20.38 8.06 0.00
N THR A 229 -21.09 8.64 0.96
CA THR A 229 -22.54 8.46 1.10
C THR A 229 -23.32 8.98 -0.11
N SER A 230 -22.86 10.04 -0.76
CA SER A 230 -23.50 10.58 -1.97
C SER A 230 -23.33 9.69 -3.21
N ARG A 231 -22.34 8.79 -3.22
CA ARG A 231 -21.94 8.00 -4.40
C ARG A 231 -22.12 6.50 -4.22
N ALA A 232 -21.92 6.00 -3.01
CA ALA A 232 -22.03 4.60 -2.67
C ALA A 232 -23.34 4.38 -1.91
N GLY A 233 -24.17 3.47 -2.43
CA GLY A 233 -25.31 2.95 -1.69
C GLY A 233 -24.85 2.26 -0.40
N SER A 234 -25.76 2.11 0.57
CA SER A 234 -25.50 1.30 1.75
C SER A 234 -25.10 -0.12 1.35
N LEU A 235 -24.15 -0.71 2.08
CA LEU A 235 -23.79 -2.11 1.87
C LEU A 235 -25.03 -2.97 2.18
N PRO A 236 -25.49 -3.82 1.26
CA PRO A 236 -26.63 -4.68 1.53
C PRO A 236 -26.26 -5.70 2.61
N THR A 237 -27.17 -5.91 3.56
CA THR A 237 -27.03 -6.88 4.65
C THR A 237 -27.54 -8.27 4.26
N SER A 238 -28.25 -8.38 3.13
CA SER A 238 -28.75 -9.62 2.55
C SER A 238 -28.62 -9.60 1.03
N VAL A 239 -28.53 -10.78 0.39
CA VAL A 239 -28.48 -10.88 -1.07
C VAL A 239 -29.78 -10.29 -1.64
N PRO A 240 -29.72 -9.28 -2.52
CA PRO A 240 -30.92 -8.70 -3.10
C PRO A 240 -31.73 -9.76 -3.87
N PRO A 241 -33.07 -9.77 -3.75
CA PRO A 241 -33.90 -10.69 -4.51
C PRO A 241 -33.74 -10.39 -6.00
N LYS A 242 -33.40 -11.41 -6.79
CA LYS A 242 -33.22 -11.31 -8.24
C LYS A 242 -34.10 -12.34 -8.91
N VAL A 243 -35.04 -11.89 -9.73
CA VAL A 243 -35.96 -12.78 -10.44
C VAL A 243 -35.25 -13.35 -11.65
N ARG A 244 -35.27 -14.68 -11.78
CA ARG A 244 -34.72 -15.37 -12.96
C ARG A 244 -35.45 -14.89 -14.21
N ARG A 245 -34.69 -14.45 -15.20
CA ARG A 245 -35.27 -14.01 -16.48
C ARG A 245 -35.69 -15.27 -17.24
N GLN A 246 -36.98 -15.51 -17.37
CA GLN A 246 -37.47 -16.62 -18.19
C GLN A 246 -36.98 -16.37 -19.62
N GLN A 247 -36.19 -17.30 -20.17
CA GLN A 247 -35.94 -17.32 -21.60
C GLN A 247 -37.29 -17.50 -22.29
N PRO A 248 -37.62 -16.70 -23.33
CA PRO A 248 -38.81 -16.95 -24.11
C PRO A 248 -38.70 -18.37 -24.67
N LYS A 249 -39.67 -19.19 -24.29
CA LYS A 249 -39.87 -20.54 -24.81
C LYS A 249 -39.98 -20.38 -26.33
N ALA A 250 -39.02 -20.95 -27.06
CA ALA A 250 -39.09 -20.96 -28.51
C ALA A 250 -40.39 -21.66 -28.93
N GLU A 251 -41.34 -20.89 -29.45
CA GLU A 251 -42.51 -21.46 -30.12
C GLU A 251 -42.05 -22.15 -31.41
N PRO A 252 -42.58 -23.35 -31.73
CA PRO A 252 -42.24 -24.07 -32.94
C PRO A 252 -43.08 -23.59 -34.14
N GLY A 253 -42.40 -23.30 -35.26
CA GLY A 253 -42.99 -22.91 -36.56
C GLY A 253 -42.77 -21.41 -36.83
N GLU A 254 -42.07 -20.96 -37.86
CA GLU A 254 -42.14 -21.33 -39.28
C GLU A 254 -40.90 -20.76 -40.05
N PRO A 255 -40.73 -20.99 -41.37
CA PRO A 255 -39.52 -21.57 -41.96
C PRO A 255 -38.39 -20.60 -42.29
N ALA A 256 -37.24 -21.24 -42.53
CA ALA A 256 -35.96 -20.71 -42.94
C ALA A 256 -36.03 -19.54 -43.94
N ILE A 257 -35.53 -18.38 -43.51
CA ILE A 257 -34.96 -17.40 -44.44
C ILE A 257 -33.53 -17.83 -44.70
N GLU A 258 -33.33 -18.40 -45.89
CA GLU A 258 -32.06 -18.71 -46.51
C GLU A 258 -31.23 -17.43 -46.65
N LEU A 259 -30.28 -17.20 -45.74
CA LEU A 259 -29.26 -16.17 -45.89
C LEU A 259 -27.89 -16.83 -46.12
N ALA A 260 -27.54 -16.91 -47.40
CA ALA A 260 -26.21 -16.89 -48.01
C ALA A 260 -25.04 -17.57 -47.26
N ALA A 261 -24.52 -18.62 -47.90
CA ALA A 261 -23.28 -19.30 -47.56
C ALA A 261 -22.09 -18.32 -47.34
N PRO A 262 -21.27 -18.53 -46.30
CA PRO A 262 -19.99 -17.84 -46.17
C PRO A 262 -19.05 -18.29 -47.29
N ARG A 263 -18.50 -17.32 -48.03
CA ARG A 263 -17.47 -17.55 -49.05
C ARG A 263 -16.22 -18.17 -48.43
N PRO A 264 -15.52 -19.06 -49.15
CA PRO A 264 -14.37 -19.78 -48.63
C PRO A 264 -13.18 -18.85 -48.34
N VAL A 265 -12.54 -19.18 -47.22
CA VAL A 265 -11.30 -18.63 -46.68
C VAL A 265 -10.17 -18.71 -47.70
N GLN A 266 -9.56 -17.57 -48.05
CA GLN A 266 -8.25 -17.57 -48.69
C GLN A 266 -7.20 -17.91 -47.63
N LYS A 267 -6.56 -19.07 -47.80
CA LYS A 267 -5.34 -19.47 -47.08
C LYS A 267 -4.23 -18.47 -47.37
N LYS A 268 -3.70 -17.83 -46.33
CA LYS A 268 -2.39 -17.17 -46.39
C LYS A 268 -1.35 -18.20 -45.95
N GLU A 269 -0.36 -18.46 -46.80
CA GLU A 269 0.79 -19.30 -46.51
C GLU A 269 1.53 -18.81 -45.25
N PRO A 270 2.04 -19.72 -44.42
CA PRO A 270 2.94 -19.37 -43.31
C PRO A 270 4.36 -19.10 -43.82
N ASP A 271 4.92 -17.94 -43.44
CA ASP A 271 6.34 -17.64 -43.60
C ASP A 271 7.22 -18.60 -42.77
N PRO A 272 8.43 -18.93 -43.26
CA PRO A 272 9.31 -19.91 -42.63
C PRO A 272 9.88 -19.42 -41.28
N PRO A 273 10.18 -20.33 -40.34
CA PRO A 273 10.73 -19.97 -39.04
C PRO A 273 12.17 -19.44 -39.14
N PRO A 274 12.55 -18.43 -38.35
CA PRO A 274 13.94 -18.00 -38.25
C PRO A 274 14.81 -19.07 -37.56
N ALA A 275 16.01 -19.23 -38.10
CA ALA A 275 17.00 -20.23 -37.72
C ALA A 275 17.45 -20.15 -36.26
N THR A 276 17.52 -21.33 -35.64
CA THR A 276 18.21 -21.63 -34.39
C THR A 276 19.70 -21.27 -34.45
N PRO A 277 20.26 -20.53 -33.47
CA PRO A 277 21.69 -20.53 -33.22
C PRO A 277 22.13 -21.79 -32.45
N PRO A 278 23.36 -22.27 -32.66
CA PRO A 278 23.86 -23.56 -32.16
C PRO A 278 24.12 -23.58 -30.64
N PRO A 279 24.17 -24.77 -30.02
CA PRO A 279 24.33 -24.94 -28.58
C PRO A 279 25.77 -24.67 -28.13
N ALA A 280 25.95 -23.72 -27.21
CA ALA A 280 27.21 -23.53 -26.50
C ALA A 280 27.22 -24.35 -25.20
N VAL A 281 27.94 -25.46 -25.30
CA VAL A 281 28.69 -26.24 -24.30
C VAL A 281 28.67 -25.70 -22.85
N ALA A 282 28.21 -26.55 -21.94
CA ALA A 282 28.41 -26.46 -20.51
C ALA A 282 29.89 -26.66 -20.11
N PRO A 283 30.40 -25.97 -19.08
CA PRO A 283 31.46 -26.50 -18.26
C PRO A 283 30.90 -27.12 -16.98
N ASP A 284 31.36 -28.34 -16.73
CA ASP A 284 31.15 -29.14 -15.53
C ASP A 284 31.72 -28.49 -14.25
N PRO A 285 31.32 -28.98 -13.06
CA PRO A 285 31.56 -28.36 -11.77
C PRO A 285 32.96 -28.71 -11.24
N LEU A 286 33.72 -27.70 -10.81
CA LEU A 286 34.88 -27.91 -9.96
C LEU A 286 34.52 -27.60 -8.51
N ALA A 287 34.57 -28.68 -7.73
CA ALA A 287 34.49 -28.72 -6.29
C ALA A 287 35.64 -27.96 -5.63
N MET A 288 35.34 -27.12 -4.64
CA MET A 288 36.20 -26.85 -3.49
C MET A 288 35.33 -26.48 -2.28
N ALA A 289 35.11 -27.46 -1.39
CA ALA A 289 35.18 -27.25 0.05
C ALA A 289 36.63 -27.57 0.48
N PRO A 290 37.12 -27.29 1.70
CA PRO A 290 36.42 -26.82 2.90
C PRO A 290 37.16 -25.67 3.65
N ALA A 291 36.49 -25.04 4.62
CA ALA A 291 37.10 -24.72 5.93
C ALA A 291 36.01 -24.16 6.86
N SER A 292 35.47 -25.05 7.67
CA SER A 292 34.82 -24.75 8.93
C SER A 292 35.85 -24.22 9.94
N THR A 293 35.60 -23.05 10.51
CA THR A 293 36.21 -22.57 11.76
C THR A 293 35.15 -21.85 12.59
N PRO A 294 35.29 -21.86 13.92
CA PRO A 294 34.24 -22.32 14.80
C PRO A 294 33.49 -21.18 15.50
N ILE A 295 32.33 -21.56 16.04
CA ILE A 295 31.58 -20.85 17.08
C ILE A 295 32.55 -20.43 18.20
N PRO A 296 32.62 -19.13 18.57
CA PRO A 296 33.13 -18.74 19.87
C PRO A 296 32.03 -18.98 20.91
N GLU A 297 32.24 -20.06 21.63
CA GLU A 297 31.78 -20.35 22.97
C GLU A 297 31.69 -19.10 23.86
N ALA A 298 30.59 -19.01 24.61
CA ALA A 298 30.39 -17.99 25.62
C ALA A 298 31.46 -18.11 26.72
N ALA A 299 32.19 -17.01 26.94
CA ALA A 299 33.07 -16.80 28.08
C ALA A 299 32.97 -15.32 28.52
N PRO A 300 33.29 -15.01 29.79
CA PRO A 300 32.42 -14.30 30.71
C PRO A 300 32.44 -12.77 30.55
N ALA A 301 31.37 -12.13 31.03
CA ALA A 301 31.22 -10.69 31.11
C ALA A 301 32.46 -10.02 31.74
N GLN A 302 33.24 -9.31 30.90
CA GLN A 302 34.23 -8.35 31.37
C GLN A 302 33.54 -7.00 31.64
N PRO A 303 33.66 -6.42 32.85
CA PRO A 303 32.97 -5.18 33.21
C PRO A 303 33.59 -3.89 32.62
N ASP A 304 34.63 -3.97 31.78
CA ASP A 304 35.42 -2.79 31.37
C ASP A 304 35.14 -2.25 29.96
N ALA A 305 34.40 -2.97 29.10
CA ALA A 305 34.11 -2.50 27.73
C ALA A 305 33.04 -1.38 27.71
N ALA A 306 32.05 -1.44 28.60
CA ALA A 306 30.98 -0.44 28.69
C ALA A 306 31.49 0.93 29.19
N ASN A 307 32.49 0.95 30.07
CA ASN A 307 33.07 2.19 30.61
C ASN A 307 33.95 2.94 29.59
N ARG A 308 34.68 2.22 28.73
CA ARG A 308 35.47 2.86 27.65
C ARG A 308 34.60 3.50 26.57
N GLY A 309 33.48 2.86 26.21
CA GLY A 309 32.49 3.44 25.27
C GLY A 309 31.87 4.74 25.79
N SER A 310 31.51 4.79 27.08
CA SER A 310 30.91 6.00 27.68
C SER A 310 31.89 7.17 27.84
N ALA A 311 33.18 6.90 28.09
CA ALA A 311 34.22 7.92 28.19
C ALA A 311 34.58 8.50 26.81
N LEU A 312 34.70 7.64 25.80
CA LEU A 312 35.01 8.04 24.43
C LEU A 312 33.85 8.83 23.79
N ASN A 313 32.60 8.44 24.06
CA ASN A 313 31.43 9.21 23.64
C ASN A 313 31.36 10.57 24.33
N ARG A 314 31.67 10.66 25.63
CA ARG A 314 31.81 11.95 26.32
C ARG A 314 32.91 12.83 25.71
N MET A 315 34.04 12.25 25.30
CA MET A 315 35.09 13.01 24.61
C MET A 315 34.62 13.51 23.23
N LYS A 316 33.94 12.66 22.44
CA LYS A 316 33.35 13.05 21.16
C LYS A 316 32.37 14.22 21.33
N LYS A 317 31.40 14.11 22.25
CA LYS A 317 30.40 15.16 22.55
C LYS A 317 31.04 16.49 22.95
N ARG A 318 32.11 16.47 23.77
CA ARG A 318 32.85 17.69 24.17
C ARG A 318 33.54 18.41 23.02
N THR A 319 33.92 17.70 21.97
CA THR A 319 34.59 18.30 20.81
C THR A 319 33.63 18.86 19.76
N ARG A 320 32.34 18.51 19.82
CA ARG A 320 31.31 18.94 18.87
C ARG A 320 30.66 20.26 19.32
N GLY A 321 30.68 21.23 18.41
CA GLY A 321 30.03 22.53 18.48
C GLY A 321 28.58 22.42 18.03
N VAL A 322 27.65 22.72 18.94
CA VAL A 322 26.22 22.82 18.64
C VAL A 322 25.83 24.29 18.79
N LEU A 323 25.29 24.88 17.73
CA LEU A 323 24.83 26.26 17.70
C LEU A 323 23.30 26.30 17.76
N LEU A 324 22.76 26.97 18.77
CA LEU A 324 21.32 27.12 18.99
C LEU A 324 20.88 28.51 18.54
N ALA A 325 20.06 28.58 17.49
CA ALA A 325 19.40 29.80 17.02
C ALA A 325 18.02 29.92 17.69
N MET A 326 17.99 30.57 18.84
CA MET A 326 16.82 30.64 19.72
C MET A 326 16.74 31.99 20.43
N SER A 327 15.52 32.51 20.55
CA SER A 327 15.24 33.69 21.38
C SER A 327 15.51 33.42 22.86
N GLU A 328 15.80 34.47 23.63
CA GLU A 328 16.04 34.34 25.06
C GLU A 328 14.78 33.84 25.79
N GLY A 329 14.93 32.79 26.61
CA GLY A 329 13.79 32.23 27.32
C GLY A 329 14.08 30.91 28.05
N PRO A 330 13.09 30.39 28.79
CA PRO A 330 13.23 29.18 29.59
C PRO A 330 13.51 27.93 28.75
N ASP A 331 12.95 27.85 27.54
CA ASP A 331 13.15 26.71 26.63
C ASP A 331 14.61 26.61 26.16
N ARG A 332 15.24 27.76 25.91
CA ARG A 332 16.67 27.87 25.57
C ARG A 332 17.55 27.39 26.73
N GLU A 333 17.25 27.86 27.95
CA GLU A 333 18.00 27.44 29.15
C GLU A 333 17.84 25.96 29.44
N ALA A 334 16.62 25.41 29.27
CA ALA A 334 16.34 23.99 29.43
C ALA A 334 17.13 23.15 28.43
N LEU A 335 17.15 23.53 27.15
CA LEU A 335 17.89 22.80 26.12
C LEU A 335 19.41 22.87 26.34
N VAL A 336 19.95 24.05 26.67
CA VAL A 336 21.37 24.22 27.01
C VAL A 336 21.73 23.37 28.23
N GLY A 337 20.93 23.42 29.29
CA GLY A 337 21.15 22.63 30.51
C GLY A 337 21.10 21.13 30.24
N PHE A 338 20.17 20.68 29.39
CA PHE A 338 20.03 19.28 29.01
C PHE A 338 21.24 18.77 28.21
N LEU A 339 21.65 19.49 27.16
CA LEU A 339 22.84 19.12 26.36
C LEU A 339 24.12 19.18 27.20
N ALA A 340 24.26 20.16 28.09
CA ALA A 340 25.41 20.26 28.99
C ALA A 340 25.46 19.08 29.98
N ALA A 341 24.31 18.68 30.54
CA ALA A 341 24.21 17.54 31.44
C ALA A 341 24.57 16.21 30.74
N ASP A 342 24.24 16.07 29.45
CA ASP A 342 24.61 14.91 28.63
C ASP A 342 26.09 14.92 28.18
N GLY A 343 26.80 16.05 28.35
CA GLY A 343 28.25 16.14 28.20
C GLY A 343 28.73 16.89 26.94
N TYR A 344 27.87 17.63 26.27
CA TYR A 344 28.28 18.56 25.22
C TYR A 344 29.05 19.74 25.82
N GLY A 345 30.25 20.02 25.28
CA GLY A 345 31.17 21.00 25.84
C GLY A 345 31.21 22.33 25.09
N LYS A 346 30.71 22.37 23.85
CA LYS A 346 30.69 23.55 22.98
C LYS A 346 29.27 23.84 22.54
N ILE A 347 28.44 24.30 23.47
CA ILE A 347 27.09 24.75 23.17
C ILE A 347 27.17 26.27 23.02
N ARG A 348 26.77 26.77 21.86
CA ARG A 348 26.70 28.20 21.55
C ARG A 348 25.26 28.60 21.30
N VAL A 349 24.94 29.84 21.60
CA VAL A 349 23.58 30.34 21.55
C VAL A 349 23.62 31.68 20.86
N ALA A 350 22.72 31.88 19.89
CA ALA A 350 22.59 33.12 19.15
C ALA A 350 21.14 33.58 19.20
N ALA A 351 20.93 34.81 19.67
CA ALA A 351 19.64 35.46 19.68
C ALA A 351 19.47 36.40 18.47
N THR A 352 20.59 36.88 17.91
CA THR A 352 20.61 37.75 16.73
C THR A 352 21.30 37.08 15.53
N LEU A 353 20.97 37.55 14.33
CA LEU A 353 21.59 37.06 13.10
C LEU A 353 23.10 37.31 13.07
N THR A 354 23.56 38.43 13.61
CA THR A 354 24.99 38.75 13.70
C THR A 354 25.74 37.74 14.57
N GLU A 355 25.23 37.46 15.77
CA GLU A 355 25.81 36.45 16.67
C GLU A 355 25.84 35.06 16.03
N LEU A 356 24.76 34.71 15.30
CA LEU A 356 24.65 33.43 14.64
C LEU A 356 25.71 33.26 13.56
N LEU A 357 25.91 34.28 12.73
CA LEU A 357 26.87 34.25 11.63
C LEU A 357 28.32 34.28 12.14
N ASP A 358 28.61 35.06 13.18
CA ASP A 358 29.96 35.13 13.79
C ASP A 358 30.39 33.79 14.40
N GLN A 359 29.43 32.94 14.77
CA GLN A 359 29.69 31.65 15.44
C GLN A 359 29.54 30.45 14.49
N LEU A 360 29.15 30.67 13.24
CA LEU A 360 28.76 29.63 12.30
C LEU A 360 29.93 28.72 11.90
N ASP A 361 31.12 29.30 11.68
CA ASP A 361 32.33 28.57 11.25
C ASP A 361 32.81 27.51 12.26
N GLU A 362 32.41 27.66 13.53
CA GLU A 362 32.78 26.73 14.60
C GLU A 362 31.69 25.69 14.91
N ALA A 363 30.53 25.81 14.28
CA ALA A 363 29.41 24.90 14.47
C ALA A 363 29.60 23.61 13.65
N GLN A 364 29.22 22.47 14.22
CA GLN A 364 29.04 21.22 13.47
C GLN A 364 27.57 20.80 13.38
N LEU A 365 26.67 21.51 14.05
CA LEU A 365 25.23 21.38 13.91
C LEU A 365 24.58 22.71 14.31
N VAL A 366 23.58 23.13 13.54
CA VAL A 366 22.76 24.30 13.87
C VAL A 366 21.35 23.84 14.19
N PHE A 367 20.84 24.22 15.36
CA PHE A 367 19.50 23.94 15.81
C PHE A 367 18.69 25.24 15.83
N VAL A 368 17.68 25.33 14.98
CA VAL A 368 16.82 26.51 14.84
C VAL A 368 15.50 26.22 15.54
N ASP A 369 15.23 26.94 16.62
CA ASP A 369 13.96 26.85 17.33
C ASP A 369 13.40 28.26 17.52
N GLY A 370 12.35 28.57 16.76
CA GLY A 370 11.80 29.92 16.63
C GLY A 370 12.69 30.88 15.82
N GLY A 371 14.01 30.66 15.81
CA GLY A 371 15.00 31.46 15.07
C GLY A 371 15.62 32.59 15.89
N VAL A 372 16.13 33.60 15.19
CA VAL A 372 16.75 34.81 15.75
C VAL A 372 15.79 36.00 15.60
N VAL A 373 16.12 37.12 16.23
CA VAL A 373 15.28 38.34 16.21
C VAL A 373 14.91 38.78 14.79
N GLU A 374 15.84 38.70 13.85
CA GLU A 374 15.67 39.20 12.49
C GLU A 374 15.00 38.20 11.54
N LEU A 375 15.20 36.90 11.78
CA LEU A 375 14.78 35.83 10.87
C LEU A 375 14.35 34.59 11.64
N GLN A 376 13.22 34.03 11.21
CA GLN A 376 12.60 32.90 11.87
C GLN A 376 12.44 31.71 10.92
N GLY A 377 12.40 30.53 11.50
CA GLY A 377 12.01 29.29 10.84
C GLY A 377 12.77 28.99 9.55
N LEU A 378 12.01 28.64 8.50
CA LEU A 378 12.55 28.26 7.20
C LEU A 378 13.35 29.39 6.51
N ALA A 379 12.99 30.65 6.73
CA ALA A 379 13.72 31.78 6.13
C ALA A 379 15.15 31.88 6.68
N LEU A 380 15.33 31.64 7.98
CA LEU A 380 16.66 31.57 8.58
C LEU A 380 17.45 30.37 8.07
N ALA A 381 16.81 29.19 7.98
CA ALA A 381 17.45 27.99 7.44
C ALA A 381 17.92 28.19 5.98
N SER A 382 17.13 28.89 5.17
CA SER A 382 17.47 29.23 3.78
C SER A 382 18.71 30.12 3.70
N LEU A 383 18.78 31.15 4.54
CA LEU A 383 19.95 32.03 4.62
C LEU A 383 21.20 31.26 5.04
N LEU A 384 21.10 30.43 6.08
CA LEU A 384 22.21 29.61 6.56
C LEU A 384 22.74 28.71 5.45
N ARG A 385 21.85 28.09 4.68
CA ARG A 385 22.23 27.20 3.59
C ARG A 385 22.89 27.91 2.41
N GLN A 386 22.44 29.12 2.08
CA GLN A 386 23.10 29.97 1.10
C GLN A 386 24.49 30.42 1.55
N ARG A 387 24.71 30.61 2.86
CA ARG A 387 26.00 31.05 3.42
C ARG A 387 27.00 29.93 3.60
N LEU A 388 26.52 28.73 3.90
CA LEU A 388 27.36 27.56 4.10
C LEU A 388 27.87 26.95 2.79
N ASP A 389 27.48 27.45 1.61
CA ASP A 389 27.97 26.99 0.29
C ASP A 389 28.03 25.45 0.12
N GLY A 390 27.12 24.73 0.78
CA GLY A 390 27.07 23.26 0.75
C GLY A 390 28.04 22.55 1.70
N GLU A 391 28.74 23.26 2.59
CA GLU A 391 29.36 22.68 3.78
C GLU A 391 28.27 21.92 4.54
N GLY A 392 28.43 20.59 4.63
CA GLY A 392 27.41 19.65 5.06
C GLY A 392 26.98 19.75 6.52
N ILE A 393 27.08 20.93 7.15
CA ILE A 393 26.60 21.20 8.50
C ILE A 393 25.08 20.95 8.52
N PRO A 394 24.58 20.00 9.34
CA PRO A 394 23.17 19.74 9.48
C PRO A 394 22.47 20.92 10.17
N VAL A 395 21.38 21.39 9.56
CA VAL A 395 20.47 22.37 10.15
C VAL A 395 19.22 21.63 10.59
N LEU A 396 18.90 21.65 11.87
CA LEU A 396 17.67 21.11 12.44
C LEU A 396 16.69 22.25 12.69
N LEU A 397 15.41 22.06 12.39
CA LEU A 397 14.39 23.10 12.48
C LEU A 397 13.25 22.65 13.39
N ALA A 398 12.93 23.40 14.44
CA ALA A 398 11.81 23.14 15.34
C ALA A 398 10.68 24.16 15.12
N GLU A 399 9.51 23.67 14.72
CA GLU A 399 8.35 24.48 14.34
C GLU A 399 7.09 24.10 15.12
N ALA A 400 6.20 25.07 15.35
CA ALA A 400 4.98 24.85 16.12
C ALA A 400 3.93 24.01 15.37
N SER A 401 3.95 24.07 14.04
CA SER A 401 3.07 23.30 13.17
C SER A 401 3.84 22.90 11.91
N VAL A 402 3.62 21.68 11.45
CA VAL A 402 4.24 21.18 10.21
C VAL A 402 3.14 20.91 9.20
N ASP A 403 3.24 21.58 8.05
CA ASP A 403 2.42 21.35 6.86
C ASP A 403 3.30 20.93 5.68
N ALA A 404 2.67 20.46 4.59
CA ALA A 404 3.39 19.99 3.42
C ALA A 404 4.21 21.08 2.71
N GLU A 405 3.83 22.36 2.82
CA GLU A 405 4.59 23.46 2.22
C GLU A 405 5.90 23.69 2.99
N LEU A 406 5.84 23.66 4.32
CA LEU A 406 7.01 23.70 5.19
C LEU A 406 7.93 22.50 4.96
N VAL A 407 7.39 21.28 4.83
CA VAL A 407 8.21 20.08 4.59
C VAL A 407 8.93 20.15 3.26
N LEU A 408 8.22 20.52 2.19
CA LEU A 408 8.82 20.68 0.86
C LEU A 408 9.85 21.81 0.85
N GLY A 409 9.53 22.95 1.47
CA GLY A 409 10.45 24.08 1.58
C GLY A 409 11.69 23.75 2.42
N ALA A 410 11.53 23.04 3.55
CA ALA A 410 12.63 22.56 4.38
C ALA A 410 13.54 21.62 3.61
N GLN A 411 12.98 20.74 2.78
CA GLN A 411 13.75 19.84 1.93
C GLN A 411 14.49 20.58 0.81
N GLU A 412 13.85 21.55 0.14
CA GLU A 412 14.47 22.39 -0.89
C GLU A 412 15.64 23.22 -0.34
N VAL A 413 15.48 23.75 0.87
CA VAL A 413 16.53 24.46 1.61
C VAL A 413 17.65 23.50 2.06
N GLY A 414 17.34 22.21 2.23
CA GLY A 414 18.28 21.21 2.72
C GLY A 414 18.35 21.15 4.25
N VAL A 415 17.26 21.46 4.96
CA VAL A 415 17.13 21.18 6.40
C VAL A 415 17.28 19.68 6.64
N ALA A 416 18.10 19.30 7.62
CA ALA A 416 18.43 17.90 7.90
C ALA A 416 17.32 17.16 8.65
N GLN A 417 16.58 17.86 9.51
CA GLN A 417 15.46 17.33 10.29
C GLN A 417 14.52 18.46 10.69
N VAL A 418 13.21 18.18 10.73
CA VAL A 418 12.18 19.06 11.30
C VAL A 418 11.60 18.41 12.54
N LEU A 419 11.48 19.17 13.62
CA LEU A 419 10.85 18.79 14.89
C LEU A 419 9.56 19.58 15.09
N VAL A 420 8.52 18.91 15.57
CA VAL A 420 7.23 19.54 15.88
C VAL A 420 7.18 19.87 17.37
N LYS A 421 6.86 21.11 17.73
CA LYS A 421 6.68 21.51 19.13
C LYS A 421 5.29 21.08 19.64
N PRO A 422 5.16 20.71 20.93
CA PRO A 422 6.24 20.56 21.90
C PRO A 422 7.04 19.26 21.66
N TYR A 423 8.37 19.35 21.72
CA TYR A 423 9.25 18.18 21.67
C TYR A 423 9.83 17.89 23.06
N GLY A 424 10.08 16.61 23.35
CA GLY A 424 10.69 16.17 24.61
C GLY A 424 12.21 16.32 24.58
N LEU A 425 12.79 16.70 25.73
CA LEU A 425 14.23 16.61 25.97
C LEU A 425 14.53 15.26 26.61
N ASP A 426 14.57 14.22 25.78
CA ASP A 426 14.71 12.82 26.20
C ASP A 426 15.82 12.08 25.43
N ALA A 427 15.90 10.76 25.62
CA ALA A 427 16.91 9.93 24.97
C ALA A 427 16.75 9.88 23.44
N GLU A 428 15.53 10.01 22.92
CA GLU A 428 15.29 10.01 21.47
C GLU A 428 15.81 11.29 20.83
N PHE A 429 15.60 12.43 21.51
CA PHE A 429 16.17 13.71 21.10
C PHE A 429 17.70 13.67 21.05
N LEU A 430 18.35 13.06 22.05
CA LEU A 430 19.81 12.90 22.06
C LEU A 430 20.30 12.01 20.94
N GLN A 431 19.63 10.88 20.70
CA GLN A 431 20.00 9.95 19.64
C GLN A 431 19.92 10.60 18.25
N MET A 432 18.92 11.47 18.04
CA MET A 432 18.78 12.25 16.81
C MET A 432 19.96 13.22 16.62
N ILE A 433 20.32 14.00 17.65
CA ILE A 433 21.47 14.91 17.59
C ILE A 433 22.78 14.15 17.35
N GLU A 434 22.98 13.03 18.06
CA GLU A 434 24.16 12.17 17.92
C GLU A 434 24.30 11.59 16.51
N GLY A 435 23.17 11.20 15.90
CA GLY A 435 23.12 10.69 14.53
C GLY A 435 23.58 11.73 13.51
N HIS A 436 23.13 12.98 13.64
CA HIS A 436 23.57 14.07 12.77
C HIS A 436 25.02 14.51 13.00
N LEU A 437 25.53 14.36 14.23
CA LEU A 437 26.93 14.64 14.58
C LEU A 437 27.90 13.48 14.32
N GLY A 438 27.39 12.32 13.88
CA GLY A 438 28.17 11.12 13.61
C GLY A 438 28.86 10.54 14.87
N ILE A 439 28.22 10.64 16.03
CA ILE A 439 28.77 10.17 17.31
C ILE A 439 28.45 8.68 17.54
N SER A 440 27.28 8.23 17.07
CA SER A 440 26.70 6.88 17.22
C SER A 440 27.44 5.80 16.43
#